data_AF-A0A554K412-F1
#
_entry.id   AF-A0A554K412-F1
#
_cell.length_a   1.000
_cell.length_b   1.000
_cell.length_c   1.000
_cell.angle_alpha   90.00
_cell.angle_beta   90.00
_cell.angle_gamma   90.00
#
_symmetry.space_group_name_H-M   'P 1'
#
loop_
_entity.id
_entity.type
_entity.pdbx_description
1 polymer ?
#
loop_
_entity_poly.entity_id
_entity_poly.type
_entity_poly.pdbx_seq_one_letter_code
_entity_poly.pdbx_strand_id
1 'polypeptide(L)'
;MARMIRVFLYLFSVGVFFFLWYSGDLGVGHDHGIGDLIAAFEEDNRGGEHNEVLEKLRALQKYFENAGRDEYGWNRTKPGETVTADRVFLGNIYGLFTHPVPFWQQKKDEKKGGWGYSGMEHLNAYDVVSEQA
;
A
#
# COMPACT_ATOMS: atom_id res chain seq x y z
N MET A 1 29.45 -35.52 -6.46
CA MET A 1 28.23 -34.82 -6.93
C MET A 1 27.55 -33.94 -5.86
N ALA A 2 27.85 -34.08 -4.55
CA ALA A 2 27.23 -33.27 -3.48
C ALA A 2 27.95 -31.94 -3.13
N ARG A 3 29.11 -31.64 -3.73
CA ARG A 3 29.86 -30.38 -3.46
C ARG A 3 29.44 -29.21 -4.36
N MET A 4 28.78 -29.47 -5.49
CA MET A 4 28.41 -28.44 -6.47
C MET A 4 27.13 -27.69 -6.10
N ILE A 5 26.21 -28.35 -5.37
CA ILE A 5 24.93 -27.77 -4.93
C ILE A 5 25.11 -26.73 -3.80
N ARG A 6 26.13 -26.91 -2.94
CA ARG A 6 26.40 -25.95 -1.85
C ARG A 6 26.99 -24.62 -2.32
N VAL A 7 27.68 -24.61 -3.45
CA VAL A 7 28.26 -23.37 -4.03
C VAL A 7 27.16 -22.53 -4.70
N PHE A 8 26.18 -23.18 -5.32
CA PHE A 8 25.05 -22.51 -5.98
C PHE A 8 24.11 -21.80 -4.98
N LEU A 9 23.83 -22.44 -3.83
CA LEU A 9 23.03 -21.85 -2.76
C LEU A 9 23.74 -20.66 -2.08
N TYR A 10 25.07 -20.70 -1.97
CA TYR A 10 25.85 -19.60 -1.40
C TYR A 10 25.86 -18.38 -2.34
N LEU A 11 26.01 -18.60 -3.65
CA LEU A 11 25.97 -17.52 -4.64
C LEU A 11 24.58 -16.88 -4.76
N PHE A 12 23.50 -17.64 -4.62
CA PHE A 12 22.14 -17.10 -4.62
C PHE A 12 21.87 -16.24 -3.36
N SER A 13 22.33 -16.68 -2.19
CA SER A 13 22.19 -15.89 -0.95
C SER A 13 23.03 -14.62 -0.93
N VAL A 14 24.23 -14.64 -1.53
CA VAL A 14 25.14 -13.49 -1.56
C VAL A 14 24.73 -12.49 -2.65
N GLY A 15 24.21 -12.96 -3.80
CA GLY A 15 23.70 -12.09 -4.86
C GLY A 15 22.47 -11.28 -4.46
N VAL A 16 21.51 -11.91 -3.77
CA VAL A 16 20.33 -11.22 -3.23
C VAL A 16 20.71 -10.21 -2.13
N PHE A 17 21.69 -10.54 -1.28
CA PHE A 17 22.20 -9.61 -0.27
C PHE A 17 23.00 -8.45 -0.87
N PHE A 18 23.77 -8.67 -1.96
CA PHE A 18 24.52 -7.59 -2.62
C PHE A 18 23.61 -6.64 -3.40
N PHE A 19 22.53 -7.13 -4.00
CA PHE A 19 21.55 -6.29 -4.69
C PHE A 19 20.77 -5.41 -3.70
N LEU A 20 20.40 -5.96 -2.54
CA LEU A 20 19.79 -5.19 -1.45
C LEU A 20 20.74 -4.13 -0.84
N TRP A 21 22.05 -4.37 -0.86
CA TRP A 21 23.04 -3.42 -0.33
C TRP A 21 23.43 -2.31 -1.33
N TYR A 22 23.48 -2.62 -2.63
CA TYR A 22 23.87 -1.65 -3.66
C TYR A 22 22.77 -0.62 -4.00
N SER A 23 21.53 -0.86 -3.58
CA SER A 23 20.42 0.11 -3.68
C SER A 23 20.43 1.17 -2.56
N GLY A 24 21.44 1.16 -1.67
CA GLY A 24 21.48 2.00 -0.47
C GLY A 24 21.91 3.45 -0.65
N ASP A 25 22.19 3.94 -1.87
CA ASP A 25 22.73 5.30 -2.02
C ASP A 25 22.40 5.97 -3.37
N LEU A 26 21.12 6.20 -3.65
CA LEU A 26 20.68 7.34 -4.46
C LEU A 26 19.29 7.78 -3.95
N GLY A 27 19.21 9.05 -3.54
CA GLY A 27 18.03 9.63 -2.92
C GLY A 27 16.78 9.62 -3.80
N VAL A 28 15.66 9.90 -3.11
CA VAL A 28 14.26 9.84 -3.56
C VAL A 28 13.69 8.43 -3.47
N GLY A 29 13.01 8.14 -2.35
CA GLY A 29 12.23 6.93 -2.16
C GLY A 29 11.16 6.81 -3.25
N HIS A 30 11.48 6.07 -4.31
CA HIS A 30 10.49 5.46 -5.17
C HIS A 30 10.15 4.13 -4.51
N ASP A 31 8.89 3.97 -4.10
CA ASP A 31 8.37 2.66 -3.72
C ASP A 31 8.49 1.74 -4.95
N HIS A 32 9.54 0.92 -4.98
CA HIS A 32 9.65 -0.17 -5.95
C HIS A 32 8.60 -1.21 -5.61
N GLY A 33 7.39 -1.01 -6.14
CA GLY A 33 6.24 -1.86 -5.87
C GLY A 33 6.42 -3.28 -6.41
N ILE A 34 5.44 -4.15 -6.14
CA ILE A 34 5.42 -5.54 -6.63
C ILE A 34 5.59 -5.63 -8.16
N GLY A 35 5.15 -4.60 -8.91
CA GLY A 35 5.33 -4.53 -10.36
C GLY A 35 6.81 -4.50 -10.80
N ASP A 36 7.65 -3.71 -10.12
CA ASP A 36 9.08 -3.60 -10.43
C ASP A 36 9.81 -4.92 -10.10
N LEU A 37 9.41 -5.56 -9.00
CA LEU A 37 9.91 -6.89 -8.61
C LEU A 37 9.53 -7.97 -9.63
N ILE A 38 8.30 -7.96 -10.14
CA ILE A 38 7.85 -8.87 -11.19
C ILE A 38 8.66 -8.64 -12.47
N ALA A 39 8.86 -7.39 -12.88
CA ALA A 39 9.61 -7.04 -14.09
C ALA A 39 11.08 -7.51 -14.00
N ALA A 40 11.74 -7.25 -12.87
CA ALA A 40 13.11 -7.70 -12.64
C ALA A 40 13.22 -9.24 -12.62
N PHE A 41 12.25 -9.92 -12.00
CA PHE A 41 12.24 -11.38 -11.95
C PHE A 41 11.94 -12.03 -13.31
N GLU A 42 11.11 -11.37 -14.13
CA GLU A 42 10.83 -11.80 -15.52
C GLU A 42 12.07 -11.67 -16.41
N GLU A 43 12.87 -10.62 -16.23
CA GLU A 43 14.13 -10.43 -16.97
C GLU A 43 15.18 -11.51 -16.66
N ASP A 44 15.24 -11.98 -15.42
CA ASP A 44 16.15 -13.04 -14.97
C ASP A 44 15.65 -14.43 -15.39
N ASN A 45 14.34 -14.64 -15.48
CA ASN A 45 13.70 -15.90 -15.86
C ASN A 45 13.74 -16.19 -17.38
N ARG A 46 14.87 -15.93 -18.05
CA ARG A 46 15.02 -16.12 -19.52
C ARG A 46 14.79 -17.56 -20.00
N GLY A 47 14.95 -18.54 -19.10
CA GLY A 47 14.71 -19.96 -19.37
C GLY A 47 13.26 -20.43 -19.15
N GLY A 48 12.39 -19.57 -18.62
CA GLY A 48 10.99 -19.89 -18.34
C GLY A 48 10.77 -20.86 -17.16
N GLU A 49 11.83 -21.24 -16.45
CA GLU A 49 11.79 -22.21 -15.34
C GLU A 49 10.92 -21.75 -14.16
N HIS A 50 10.67 -20.45 -14.04
CA HIS A 50 9.90 -19.83 -12.96
C HIS A 50 8.59 -19.18 -13.41
N ASN A 51 8.06 -19.57 -14.58
CA ASN A 51 6.79 -19.01 -15.09
C ASN A 51 5.62 -19.17 -14.11
N GLU A 52 5.52 -20.31 -13.42
CA GLU A 52 4.45 -20.52 -12.43
C GLU A 52 4.55 -19.55 -11.25
N VAL A 53 5.77 -19.16 -10.86
CA VAL A 53 6.01 -18.18 -9.78
C VAL A 53 5.63 -16.78 -10.25
N LEU A 54 5.99 -16.41 -11.48
CA LEU A 54 5.57 -15.13 -12.09
C LEU A 54 4.05 -15.01 -12.15
N GLU A 55 3.34 -16.07 -12.53
CA GLU A 55 1.88 -16.08 -12.55
C GLU A 55 1.27 -15.88 -11.16
N LYS A 56 1.84 -16.52 -10.13
CA LYS A 56 1.41 -16.31 -8.74
C LYS A 56 1.68 -14.89 -8.24
N LEU A 57 2.81 -14.29 -8.61
CA LEU A 57 3.14 -12.91 -8.25
C LEU A 57 2.20 -11.92 -8.94
N ARG A 58 1.86 -12.13 -10.21
CA ARG A 58 0.85 -11.33 -10.94
C ARG A 58 -0.54 -11.47 -10.33
N ALA A 59 -0.92 -12.70 -9.93
CA ALA A 59 -2.17 -12.92 -9.22
C ALA A 59 -2.20 -12.20 -7.88
N LEU A 60 -1.10 -12.24 -7.12
CA LEU A 60 -0.95 -11.54 -5.85
C LEU A 60 -1.03 -10.02 -6.03
N GLN A 61 -0.35 -9.46 -7.03
CA GLN A 61 -0.48 -8.06 -7.41
C GLN A 61 -1.94 -7.68 -7.65
N LYS A 62 -2.65 -8.48 -8.44
CA LYS A 62 -4.07 -8.27 -8.72
C LYS A 62 -4.93 -8.36 -7.46
N TYR A 63 -4.61 -9.23 -6.49
CA TYR A 63 -5.32 -9.25 -5.22
C TYR A 63 -5.11 -7.97 -4.43
N PHE A 64 -3.88 -7.44 -4.37
CA PHE A 64 -3.63 -6.15 -3.72
C PHE A 64 -4.31 -4.99 -4.43
N GLU A 65 -4.27 -4.95 -5.77
CA GLU A 65 -4.95 -3.93 -6.57
C GLU A 65 -6.47 -3.96 -6.41
N ASN A 66 -7.06 -5.07 -5.97
CA ASN A 66 -8.50 -5.20 -5.75
C ASN A 66 -8.90 -5.14 -4.27
N ALA A 67 -7.95 -5.26 -3.34
CA ALA A 67 -8.23 -5.30 -1.93
C ALA A 67 -8.81 -3.98 -1.42
N GLY A 68 -9.81 -4.08 -0.54
CA GLY A 68 -10.41 -2.92 0.13
C GLY A 68 -11.30 -2.04 -0.74
N ARG A 69 -11.50 -2.38 -2.02
CA ARG A 69 -12.37 -1.64 -2.95
C ARG A 69 -13.83 -2.05 -2.81
N ASP A 70 -14.68 -1.09 -2.49
CA ASP A 70 -16.12 -1.29 -2.31
C ASP A 70 -16.85 0.01 -2.68
N GLU A 71 -17.86 -0.07 -3.55
CA GLU A 71 -18.68 1.07 -4.01
C GLU A 71 -19.34 1.83 -2.85
N TYR A 72 -19.60 1.15 -1.74
CA TYR A 72 -20.21 1.73 -0.54
C TYR A 72 -19.25 1.82 0.65
N GLY A 73 -18.06 1.22 0.56
CA GLY A 73 -17.04 1.20 1.61
C GLY A 73 -16.18 2.47 1.66
N TRP A 74 -15.01 2.36 2.33
CA TRP A 74 -14.06 3.46 2.51
C TRP A 74 -13.33 3.80 1.22
N ASN A 75 -12.84 2.81 0.47
CA ASN A 75 -12.19 3.05 -0.81
C ASN A 75 -13.14 2.69 -1.95
N ARG A 76 -13.69 3.71 -2.61
CA ARG A 76 -14.73 3.56 -3.63
C ARG A 76 -14.20 3.48 -5.06
N THR A 77 -12.89 3.36 -5.24
CA THR A 77 -12.29 3.16 -6.57
C THR A 77 -12.65 1.79 -7.15
N LYS A 78 -12.69 1.69 -8.48
CA LYS A 78 -12.91 0.43 -9.19
C LYS A 78 -11.61 -0.36 -9.30
N PRO A 79 -11.69 -1.68 -9.53
CA PRO A 79 -10.55 -2.50 -9.93
C PRO A 79 -9.67 -1.83 -11.00
N GLY A 80 -8.36 -1.73 -10.74
CA GLY A 80 -7.40 -1.10 -11.64
C GLY A 80 -7.35 0.43 -11.64
N GLU A 81 -8.24 1.12 -10.92
CA GLU A 81 -8.12 2.57 -10.74
C GLU A 81 -7.07 2.91 -9.66
N THR A 82 -6.34 3.99 -9.88
CA THR A 82 -5.44 4.56 -8.85
C THR A 82 -6.27 5.04 -7.66
N VAL A 83 -5.81 4.74 -6.44
CA VAL A 83 -6.44 5.27 -5.22
C VAL A 83 -6.15 6.75 -5.11
N THR A 84 -7.22 7.57 -5.03
CA THR A 84 -7.13 9.01 -4.86
C THR A 84 -7.95 9.47 -3.66
N ALA A 85 -7.56 10.60 -3.05
CA ALA A 85 -8.18 11.10 -1.83
C ALA A 85 -9.69 11.39 -2.00
N ASP A 86 -10.13 11.83 -3.17
CA ASP A 86 -11.54 12.07 -3.51
C ASP A 86 -12.37 10.78 -3.61
N ARG A 87 -11.71 9.62 -3.70
CA ARG A 87 -12.33 8.29 -3.76
C ARG A 87 -12.21 7.53 -2.44
N VAL A 88 -11.58 8.12 -1.42
CA VAL A 88 -11.53 7.60 -0.05
C VAL A 88 -12.53 8.36 0.81
N PHE A 89 -13.44 7.64 1.44
CA PHE A 89 -14.57 8.16 2.20
C PHE A 89 -14.46 7.76 3.67
N LEU A 90 -14.47 8.76 4.55
CA LEU A 90 -14.34 8.61 5.99
C LEU A 90 -15.57 9.20 6.70
N GLY A 91 -15.84 8.74 7.92
CA GLY A 91 -16.97 9.18 8.74
C GLY A 91 -17.78 8.01 9.29
N ASN A 92 -19.10 8.23 9.41
CA ASN A 92 -20.04 7.37 10.14
C ASN A 92 -19.59 7.13 11.59
N ILE A 93 -19.09 8.18 12.22
CA ILE A 93 -18.56 8.17 13.58
C ILE A 93 -19.08 9.40 14.34
N TYR A 94 -19.60 9.22 15.55
CA TYR A 94 -20.16 10.29 16.37
C TYR A 94 -21.15 11.23 15.65
N GLY A 95 -21.98 10.69 14.74
CA GLY A 95 -22.97 11.46 13.98
C GLY A 95 -22.42 12.21 12.76
N LEU A 96 -21.13 12.06 12.45
CA LEU A 96 -20.51 12.60 11.25
C LEU A 96 -20.85 11.73 10.04
N PHE A 97 -21.54 12.32 9.06
CA PHE A 97 -21.85 11.63 7.81
C PHE A 97 -20.59 11.32 7.00
N THR A 98 -20.65 10.25 6.22
CA THR A 98 -19.54 9.82 5.37
C THR A 98 -19.28 10.82 4.25
N HIS A 99 -18.05 11.31 4.16
CA HIS A 99 -17.59 12.27 3.15
C HIS A 99 -16.18 11.93 2.65
N PRO A 100 -15.79 12.39 1.44
CA PRO A 100 -14.47 12.12 0.90
C PRO A 100 -13.36 12.88 1.66
N VAL A 101 -12.12 12.40 1.64
CA VAL A 101 -11.00 13.01 2.39
C VAL A 101 -10.86 14.54 2.18
N PRO A 102 -10.97 15.09 0.95
CA PRO A 102 -10.87 16.54 0.73
C PRO A 102 -11.92 17.38 1.46
N PHE A 103 -13.10 16.81 1.74
CA PHE A 103 -14.12 17.50 2.54
C PHE A 103 -13.66 17.67 3.99
N TRP A 104 -13.07 16.63 4.58
CA TRP A 104 -12.56 16.69 5.95
C TRP A 104 -11.35 17.61 6.06
N GLN A 105 -10.46 17.63 5.07
CA GLN A 105 -9.30 18.53 5.05
C GLN A 105 -9.70 20.00 5.19
N GLN A 106 -10.83 20.42 4.60
CA GLN A 106 -11.35 21.79 4.72
C GLN A 106 -11.80 22.15 6.14
N LYS A 107 -11.99 21.15 7.01
CA LYS A 107 -12.46 21.29 8.38
C LYS A 107 -11.36 21.23 9.42
N LYS A 108 -10.10 21.09 8.99
CA LYS A 108 -8.94 20.93 9.87
C LYS A 108 -8.81 22.07 10.89
N ASP A 109 -9.20 23.29 10.49
CA ASP A 109 -9.11 24.49 11.33
C ASP A 109 -10.45 24.89 11.96
N GLU A 110 -11.48 24.03 11.87
CA GLU A 110 -12.75 24.28 12.55
C GLU A 110 -12.56 24.32 14.08
N LYS A 111 -13.46 25.08 14.73
CA LYS A 111 -13.47 25.20 16.19
C LYS A 111 -13.59 23.82 16.84
N LYS A 112 -12.72 23.59 17.82
CA LYS A 112 -12.71 22.38 18.64
C LYS A 112 -13.84 22.37 19.68
N GLY A 113 -14.27 21.18 20.06
CA GLY A 113 -15.32 20.93 21.05
C GLY A 113 -16.75 21.02 20.49
N GLY A 114 -17.73 20.86 21.36
CA GLY A 114 -19.16 20.87 20.97
C GLY A 114 -19.77 19.50 20.70
N TRP A 115 -19.06 18.42 21.01
CA TRP A 115 -19.49 17.04 20.76
C TRP A 115 -20.48 16.47 21.79
N GLY A 116 -20.57 17.08 22.99
CA GLY A 116 -21.40 16.56 24.08
C GLY A 116 -20.86 15.29 24.76
N TYR A 117 -19.61 14.90 24.46
CA TYR A 117 -18.91 13.78 25.09
C TYR A 117 -17.71 14.30 25.89
N SER A 118 -17.51 13.75 27.09
CA SER A 118 -16.38 14.11 27.96
C SER A 118 -15.06 13.62 27.34
N GLY A 119 -14.04 14.48 27.35
CA GLY A 119 -12.72 14.18 26.83
C GLY A 119 -12.55 14.50 25.34
N MET A 120 -13.60 14.96 24.65
CA MET A 120 -13.54 15.33 23.23
C MET A 120 -13.57 16.86 23.01
N GLU A 121 -13.45 17.65 24.06
CA GLU A 121 -13.52 19.12 24.01
C GLU A 121 -12.38 19.75 23.20
N HIS A 122 -11.28 19.01 23.04
CA HIS A 122 -10.09 19.41 22.31
C HIS A 122 -10.06 18.96 20.84
N LEU A 123 -11.10 18.25 20.39
CA LEU A 123 -11.19 17.68 19.04
C LEU A 123 -12.17 18.47 18.19
N ASN A 124 -11.86 18.66 16.90
CA ASN A 124 -12.83 19.07 15.89
C ASN A 124 -13.21 17.89 14.98
N ALA A 125 -14.03 18.13 13.95
CA ALA A 125 -14.60 17.05 13.15
C ALA A 125 -13.53 16.34 12.32
N TYR A 126 -12.51 17.08 11.89
CA TYR A 126 -11.35 16.52 11.23
C TYR A 126 -10.54 15.63 12.17
N ASP A 127 -10.24 16.09 13.38
CA ASP A 127 -9.47 15.33 14.37
C ASP A 127 -10.13 13.97 14.64
N VAL A 128 -11.45 13.96 14.88
CA VAL A 128 -12.22 12.75 15.15
C VAL A 128 -12.20 11.75 13.99
N VAL A 129 -12.36 12.22 12.75
CA VAL A 129 -12.41 11.35 11.57
C VAL A 129 -11.01 10.87 11.18
N SER A 130 -9.97 11.66 11.47
CA SER A 130 -8.59 11.31 11.14
C SER A 130 -8.08 10.08 11.87
N GLU A 131 -8.63 9.74 13.04
CA GLU A 131 -8.32 8.51 13.78
C GLU A 131 -8.68 7.21 13.01
N GLN A 132 -9.47 7.30 11.92
CA GLN A 132 -9.80 6.14 11.07
C GLN A 132 -8.69 5.78 10.07
N ALA A 133 -7.70 6.65 9.84
CA ALA A 133 -6.68 6.53 8.79
C ALA A 133 -5.26 6.66 9.34
#